data_AF-A0A836RWU3-F1
#
_entry.id   AF-A0A836RWU3-F1
#
_cell.length_a   1.000
_cell.length_b   1.000
_cell.length_c   1.000
_cell.angle_alpha   90.00
_cell.angle_beta   90.00
_cell.angle_gamma   90.00
#
_symmetry.space_group_name_H-M   'P 1'
#
loop_
_entity.id
_entity.type
_entity.pdbx_description
1 polymer ?
#
loop_
_entity_poly.entity_id
_entity_poly.type
_entity_poly.pdbx_seq_one_letter_code
_entity_poly.pdbx_strand_id
1 'polypeptide(L)'
;PRARRATLELAAVSLAHYPDTPDEDGHRAVLEPLDAEGPRAYTTRIFLQTVKTCSEKRHPVTAGASASTYLCNAAAYIHRYAHSHGAARGFLHPRHQPS
;
A
#
# COMPACT_ATOMS: atom_id res chain seq x y z
N PRO A 1 -21.07 -6.46 14.60
CA PRO A 1 -19.79 -6.66 13.85
C PRO A 1 -18.75 -5.59 14.23
N ARG A 2 -17.59 -5.95 14.79
CA ARG A 2 -16.49 -4.99 14.99
C ARG A 2 -15.91 -4.62 13.62
N ALA A 3 -15.84 -3.33 13.31
CA ALA A 3 -15.17 -2.87 12.10
C ALA A 3 -13.68 -3.27 12.15
N ARG A 4 -13.20 -3.95 11.10
CA ARG A 4 -11.77 -4.29 10.99
C ARG A 4 -10.95 -3.00 10.90
N ARG A 5 -9.86 -2.92 11.66
CA ARG A 5 -8.89 -1.81 11.55
C ARG A 5 -8.31 -1.82 10.14
N ALA A 6 -8.22 -0.67 9.50
CA ALA A 6 -7.59 -0.52 8.19
C ALA A 6 -6.48 0.54 8.25
N THR A 7 -5.47 0.38 7.40
CA THR A 7 -4.37 1.31 7.26
C THR A 7 -4.36 1.85 5.84
N LEU A 8 -4.52 3.16 5.68
CA LEU A 8 -4.25 3.82 4.40
C LEU A 8 -2.74 3.97 4.25
N GLU A 9 -2.17 3.34 3.24
CA GLU A 9 -0.75 3.48 2.92
C GLU A 9 -0.50 4.79 2.17
N LEU A 10 0.43 5.59 2.69
CA LEU A 10 0.75 6.91 2.17
C LEU A 10 1.64 6.87 0.94
N ALA A 11 2.41 5.78 0.77
CA ALA A 11 3.28 5.59 -0.38
C ALA A 11 3.43 4.11 -0.77
N ALA A 12 3.75 3.89 -2.04
CA ALA A 12 4.26 2.64 -2.58
C ALA A 12 5.63 2.89 -3.23
N VAL A 13 6.54 1.93 -3.12
CA VAL A 13 7.94 2.07 -3.58
C VAL A 13 8.25 1.10 -4.72
N SER A 14 9.14 1.48 -5.63
CA SER A 14 9.63 0.62 -6.73
C SER A 14 10.69 -0.36 -6.23
N LEU A 15 10.33 -1.20 -5.25
CA LEU A 15 11.24 -2.18 -4.66
C LEU A 15 10.48 -3.42 -4.18
N ALA A 16 10.95 -4.57 -4.62
CA ALA A 16 10.60 -5.89 -4.12
C ALA A 16 11.76 -6.43 -3.26
N HIS A 17 11.46 -6.77 -2.01
CA HIS A 17 12.43 -7.37 -1.10
C HIS A 17 11.70 -8.26 -0.09
N TYR A 18 11.79 -9.56 -0.28
CA TYR A 18 11.16 -10.61 0.53
C TYR A 18 11.94 -11.93 0.44
N PRO A 19 13.20 -11.96 0.90
CA PRO A 19 14.04 -13.15 0.78
C PRO A 19 13.47 -14.36 1.54
N ASP A 20 12.76 -14.12 2.65
CA ASP A 20 12.36 -15.18 3.59
C ASP A 20 10.98 -15.78 3.30
N THR A 21 10.09 -15.02 2.68
CA THR A 21 8.70 -15.44 2.40
C THR A 21 8.49 -15.45 0.88
N PRO A 22 8.47 -16.63 0.23
CA PRO A 22 8.22 -16.70 -1.20
C PRO A 22 6.75 -16.38 -1.48
N ASP A 23 6.48 -15.88 -2.68
CA ASP A 23 5.11 -15.78 -3.17
C ASP A 23 4.50 -17.17 -3.50
N GLU A 24 3.24 -17.17 -3.91
CA GLU A 24 2.49 -18.38 -4.25
C GLU A 24 3.12 -19.16 -5.43
N ASP A 25 3.94 -18.50 -6.26
CA ASP A 25 4.67 -19.11 -7.37
C ASP A 25 6.08 -19.58 -6.97
N GLY A 26 6.45 -19.40 -5.69
CA GLY A 26 7.76 -19.78 -5.15
C GLY A 26 8.86 -18.76 -5.41
N HIS A 27 8.56 -17.61 -6.02
CA HIS A 27 9.55 -16.59 -6.30
C HIS A 27 9.91 -15.79 -5.02
N ARG A 28 11.17 -15.38 -4.93
CA ARG A 28 11.75 -14.59 -3.84
C ARG A 28 12.51 -13.44 -4.46
N ALA A 29 12.28 -12.24 -3.94
CA ALA A 29 12.95 -11.05 -4.44
C ALA A 29 14.00 -10.52 -3.47
N VAL A 30 15.17 -10.11 -3.98
CA VAL A 30 16.22 -9.47 -3.18
C VAL A 30 16.65 -8.14 -3.80
N LEU A 31 16.07 -7.05 -3.27
CA LEU A 31 16.40 -5.67 -3.68
C LEU A 31 16.12 -5.42 -5.18
N GLU A 32 15.04 -6.01 -5.69
CA GLU A 32 14.69 -5.95 -7.10
C GLU A 32 13.81 -4.74 -7.39
N PRO A 33 14.14 -3.92 -8.41
CA PRO A 33 13.27 -2.82 -8.81
C PRO A 33 12.01 -3.37 -9.47
N LEU A 34 10.84 -2.85 -9.08
CA LEU A 34 9.57 -3.18 -9.76
C LEU A 34 9.45 -2.50 -11.13
N ASP A 35 10.06 -1.32 -11.23
CA ASP A 35 10.15 -0.50 -12.43
C ASP A 35 11.50 0.23 -12.39
N ALA A 36 12.41 -0.13 -13.29
CA ALA A 36 13.75 0.41 -13.36
C ALA A 36 13.79 1.86 -13.87
N GLU A 37 12.82 2.24 -14.71
CA GLU A 37 12.76 3.54 -15.37
C GLU A 37 11.79 4.51 -14.68
N GLY A 38 10.91 4.00 -13.83
CA GLY A 38 9.91 4.78 -13.11
C GLY A 38 10.41 5.51 -11.86
N PRO A 39 9.57 6.41 -11.30
CA PRO A 39 9.80 7.01 -9.99
C PRO A 39 10.03 5.98 -8.90
N ARG A 40 10.93 6.29 -7.96
CA ARG A 40 11.24 5.40 -6.82
C ARG A 40 10.05 5.18 -5.89
N ALA A 41 9.12 6.12 -5.83
CA ALA A 41 7.91 6.00 -5.04
C ALA A 41 6.75 6.80 -5.63
N TYR A 42 5.52 6.36 -5.34
CA TYR A 42 4.30 7.08 -5.58
C TYR A 42 3.57 7.33 -4.28
N THR A 43 3.14 8.56 -4.04
CA THR A 43 2.27 8.90 -2.92
C THR A 43 0.82 8.57 -3.22
N THR A 44 0.06 8.27 -2.17
CA THR A 44 -1.39 8.11 -2.26
C THR A 44 -2.07 9.36 -2.80
N ARG A 45 -3.09 9.17 -3.63
CA ARG A 45 -3.98 10.23 -4.13
C ARG A 45 -5.33 10.22 -3.41
N ILE A 46 -5.47 9.43 -2.35
CA ILE A 46 -6.59 9.53 -1.41
C ILE A 46 -6.37 10.74 -0.52
N PHE A 47 -7.38 11.61 -0.39
CA PHE A 47 -7.31 12.78 0.47
C PHE A 47 -7.05 12.37 1.92
N LEU A 48 -5.97 12.89 2.53
CA LEU A 48 -5.56 12.54 3.89
C LEU A 48 -6.60 12.93 4.94
N GLN A 49 -7.42 13.95 4.65
CA GLN A 49 -8.59 14.33 5.43
C GLN A 49 -9.55 13.15 5.63
N THR A 50 -9.63 12.21 4.69
CA THR A 50 -10.42 10.98 4.83
C THR A 50 -10.03 10.21 6.09
N VAL A 51 -8.74 10.09 6.42
CA VAL A 51 -8.27 9.39 7.63
C VAL A 51 -8.75 10.11 8.88
N LYS A 52 -8.64 11.44 8.89
CA LYS A 52 -9.12 12.27 10.00
C LYS A 52 -10.63 12.12 10.20
N THR A 53 -11.41 12.25 9.13
CA THR A 53 -12.87 12.09 9.15
C THR A 53 -13.28 10.68 9.57
N CYS A 54 -12.57 9.64 9.12
CA CYS A 54 -12.83 8.26 9.56
C CYS A 54 -12.61 8.12 11.07
N SER A 55 -11.51 8.66 11.59
CA SER A 55 -11.21 8.65 13.03
C SER A 55 -12.31 9.35 13.85
N GLU A 56 -12.73 10.55 13.43
CA GLU A 56 -13.82 11.31 14.07
C GLU A 56 -15.15 10.54 14.08
N LYS A 57 -15.44 9.80 13.00
CA LYS A 57 -16.63 8.95 12.87
C LYS A 57 -16.48 7.57 13.54
N ARG A 58 -15.40 7.35 14.30
CA ARG A 58 -15.09 6.06 14.97
C ARG A 58 -14.92 4.89 13.99
N HIS A 59 -14.56 5.18 12.74
CA HIS A 59 -14.07 4.16 11.81
C HIS A 59 -12.59 3.92 12.09
N PRO A 60 -12.16 2.67 12.27
CA PRO A 60 -10.81 2.35 12.73
C PRO A 60 -9.78 2.40 11.58
N VAL A 61 -9.62 3.57 10.97
CA VAL A 61 -8.67 3.82 9.87
C VAL A 61 -7.46 4.59 10.41
N THR A 62 -6.25 4.08 10.15
CA THR A 62 -4.98 4.75 10.46
C THR A 62 -4.19 5.04 9.18
N ALA A 63 -3.18 5.89 9.25
CA ALA A 63 -2.21 6.05 8.15
C ALA A 63 -0.98 5.18 8.39
N GLY A 64 -0.44 4.59 7.32
CA GLY A 64 0.81 3.83 7.28
C GLY A 64 1.78 4.47 6.30
N ALA A 65 3.08 4.44 6.59
CA ALA A 65 4.07 5.10 5.74
C ALA A 65 4.21 4.42 4.36
N SER A 66 4.17 3.08 4.33
CA SER A 66 4.27 2.31 3.08
C SER A 66 3.69 0.91 3.22
N ALA A 67 3.32 0.32 2.08
CA ALA A 67 2.83 -1.04 1.96
C ALA A 67 3.91 -2.15 2.08
N SER A 68 5.04 -1.88 2.78
CA SER A 68 6.23 -2.74 2.84
C SER A 68 6.89 -2.95 1.46
N THR A 69 7.60 -4.05 1.26
CA THR A 69 8.30 -4.42 0.01
C THR A 69 7.86 -5.77 -0.55
N TYR A 70 6.71 -6.29 -0.09
CA TYR A 70 6.08 -7.51 -0.60
C TYR A 70 5.07 -7.22 -1.72
N LEU A 71 4.28 -8.21 -2.12
CA LEU A 71 3.32 -8.13 -3.22
C LEU A 71 2.26 -7.02 -3.06
N CYS A 72 1.82 -6.69 -1.84
CA CYS A 72 0.90 -5.57 -1.62
C CYS A 72 1.50 -4.24 -2.07
N ASN A 73 2.80 -4.03 -1.84
CA ASN A 73 3.50 -2.86 -2.34
C ASN A 73 3.59 -2.87 -3.86
N ALA A 74 3.86 -4.02 -4.48
CA ALA A 74 3.84 -4.14 -5.93
C ALA A 74 2.48 -3.75 -6.52
N ALA A 75 1.38 -4.26 -5.94
CA ALA A 75 0.02 -3.90 -6.35
C ALA A 75 -0.26 -2.39 -6.17
N ALA A 76 0.13 -1.82 -5.04
CA ALA A 76 0.00 -0.39 -4.77
C ALA A 76 0.83 0.47 -5.75
N TYR A 77 2.03 0.02 -6.13
CA TYR A 77 2.93 0.72 -7.04
C TYR A 77 2.43 0.65 -8.50
N ILE A 78 1.91 -0.50 -8.95
CA ILE A 78 1.35 -0.69 -10.31
C ILE A 78 0.19 0.28 -10.59
N HIS A 79 -0.48 0.77 -9.56
CA HIS A 79 -1.49 1.83 -9.68
C HIS A 79 -0.92 3.21 -10.10
N ARG A 80 0.36 3.31 -10.47
CA ARG A 80 0.99 4.46 -11.14
C ARG A 80 0.18 5.06 -12.29
N TYR A 81 -0.64 4.26 -12.98
CA TYR A 81 -1.56 4.75 -14.02
C TYR A 81 -2.50 5.86 -13.53
N ALA A 82 -2.90 5.84 -12.26
CA ALA A 82 -3.71 6.92 -11.70
C ALA A 82 -2.92 8.22 -11.49
N HIS A 83 -1.61 8.15 -11.31
CA HIS A 83 -0.76 9.34 -11.28
C HIS A 83 -0.71 10.02 -12.64
N SER A 84 -0.60 9.26 -13.73
CA SER A 84 -0.61 9.82 -15.09
C SER A 84 -1.98 10.32 -15.57
N HIS A 85 -3.08 9.86 -14.97
CA HIS A 85 -4.46 10.21 -15.40
C HIS A 85 -5.25 11.02 -14.37
N GLY A 86 -4.60 11.52 -13.32
CA GLY A 86 -5.25 12.38 -12.33
C GLY A 86 -6.22 11.68 -11.37
N ALA A 87 -6.44 10.36 -11.49
CA ALA A 87 -7.46 9.64 -10.73
C ALA A 87 -7.11 9.49 -9.24
N ALA A 88 -8.13 9.49 -8.37
CA ALA A 88 -7.94 9.16 -6.96
C ALA A 88 -7.64 7.65 -6.82
N ARG A 89 -6.46 7.31 -6.29
CA ARG A 89 -6.06 5.94 -5.94
C ARG A 89 -5.17 5.93 -4.72
N GLY A 90 -5.23 4.85 -3.97
CA GLY A 90 -4.37 4.55 -2.83
C GLY A 90 -4.54 3.09 -2.46
N PHE A 91 -3.83 2.66 -1.43
CA PHE A 91 -3.88 1.28 -0.96
C PHE A 91 -4.36 1.24 0.50
N LEU A 92 -5.32 0.37 0.79
CA LEU A 92 -5.86 0.16 2.14
C LEU A 92 -5.49 -1.25 2.59
N HIS A 93 -4.59 -1.36 3.55
CA HIS A 93 -4.29 -2.61 4.23
C HIS A 93 -5.34 -2.90 5.30
N PRO A 94 -6.10 -4.00 5.22
CA PRO A 94 -6.83 -4.47 6.38
C PRO A 94 -5.83 -4.98 7.41
N ARG A 95 -5.88 -4.49 8.65
CA ARG A 95 -5.14 -5.17 9.73
C ARG A 95 -5.82 -6.50 9.99
N HIS A 96 -5.00 -7.54 10.08
CA HIS A 96 -5.44 -8.82 10.63
C HIS A 96 -5.97 -8.57 12.05
N GLN A 97 -7.23 -8.91 12.31
CA GLN A 97 -7.64 -9.16 13.69
C GLN A 97 -6.97 -10.48 14.06
N PRO A 98 -6.13 -10.54 15.11
CA PRO A 98 -5.82 -11.83 15.70
C PRO A 98 -7.17 -12.47 16.06
N SER A 99 -7.36 -13.72 15.62
CA SER A 99 -8.47 -14.58 16.01
C SER A 99 -8.55 -14.71 17.52
#